data_AF-A0A6V7HVG5-F1
#
_entry.id   AF-A0A6V7HVG5-F1
#
_cell.length_a   1.000
_cell.length_b   1.000
_cell.length_c   1.000
_cell.angle_alpha   90.00
_cell.angle_beta   90.00
_cell.angle_gamma   90.00
#
_symmetry.space_group_name_H-M   'P 1'
#
loop_
_entity.id
_entity.type
_entity.pdbx_description
1 polymer ?
#
loop_
_entity_poly.entity_id
_entity_poly.type
_entity_poly.pdbx_seq_one_letter_code
_entity_poly.pdbx_strand_id
1 'polypeptide(L)'
;MASIILPRISSSNAPSILDTLLSNFPSSEASQPKRRKLAEAILKTLRTTQAPTSHSNALITRIIQDLPRYSKLQLSKLIDFCLNSLRVNDDELFAWREILPIALQILEEEKYINYRGNEVTGPEFKSLIIQSICNQPWELGTLTSLAKMFGEIRMEKNDHGLVLRALCDKLPEVDHQEVPPLVHQILRMSDTVDGRLVIGVLQKYFTSLYEKIDPESPETVESIAQLNLKEVQDTESTVLYHIRQSALLNHSSLKDFVKNLKNVTNAPEFILEPFPMSVLLLLSDIYTEQIFEIIKHALVRKIQDDERRRGSFWIKTILPDSLDVMEIMGRIIENSNKDRHLVLKGLLDLAFVLMETGKAKDGEENLLHEVGVKILQKLVKKRHEVGPTVLQNLTDKIIAGGTAISHYV
;
A
#
# COMPACT_ATOMS: atom_id res chain seq x y z
N MET A 1 -40.32 -17.91 -11.75
CA MET A 1 -39.59 -16.63 -11.93
C MET A 1 -38.10 -16.87 -12.08
N ALA A 2 -37.41 -17.46 -11.09
CA ALA A 2 -36.02 -17.91 -11.27
C ALA A 2 -35.88 -18.86 -12.49
N SER A 3 -36.82 -19.79 -12.67
CA SER A 3 -36.91 -20.67 -13.84
C SER A 3 -36.96 -19.97 -15.22
N ILE A 4 -37.28 -18.68 -15.28
CA ILE A 4 -37.41 -17.92 -16.54
C ILE A 4 -36.09 -17.23 -16.89
N ILE A 5 -35.39 -16.69 -15.89
CA ILE A 5 -34.15 -15.95 -16.10
C ILE A 5 -32.91 -16.85 -16.06
N LEU A 6 -32.87 -17.85 -15.16
CA LEU A 6 -31.69 -18.69 -14.96
C LEU A 6 -31.20 -19.38 -16.25
N PRO A 7 -32.06 -19.96 -17.12
CA PRO A 7 -31.63 -20.57 -18.38
C PRO A 7 -31.16 -19.55 -19.43
N ARG A 8 -31.44 -18.26 -19.21
CA ARG A 8 -31.17 -17.16 -20.15
C ARG A 8 -30.15 -16.17 -19.62
N ILE A 9 -29.45 -16.49 -18.53
CA ILE A 9 -28.48 -15.59 -17.87
C ILE A 9 -27.39 -15.12 -18.83
N SER A 10 -26.96 -15.97 -19.77
CA SER A 10 -25.95 -15.63 -20.78
C SER A 10 -26.51 -14.89 -22.01
N SER A 11 -27.83 -14.65 -22.07
CA SER A 11 -28.45 -13.93 -23.18
C SER A 11 -28.38 -12.41 -22.97
N SER A 12 -28.27 -11.66 -24.07
CA SER A 12 -28.26 -10.19 -24.05
C SER A 12 -29.52 -9.57 -23.42
N ASN A 13 -30.63 -10.32 -23.41
CA ASN A 13 -31.90 -9.88 -22.84
C ASN A 13 -32.02 -10.15 -21.33
N ALA A 14 -31.04 -10.79 -20.69
CA ALA A 14 -31.13 -11.14 -19.27
C ALA A 14 -31.34 -9.92 -18.35
N PRO A 15 -30.65 -8.77 -18.54
CA PRO A 15 -30.84 -7.60 -17.68
C PRO A 15 -32.22 -6.96 -17.82
N SER A 16 -32.79 -6.90 -19.03
CA SER A 16 -34.14 -6.36 -19.25
C SER A 16 -35.24 -7.28 -18.72
N ILE A 17 -35.04 -8.59 -18.82
CA ILE A 17 -35.90 -9.60 -18.17
C ILE A 17 -35.84 -9.44 -16.65
N LEU A 18 -34.64 -9.27 -16.09
CA LEU A 18 -34.47 -9.03 -14.66
C LEU A 18 -35.18 -7.76 -14.21
N ASP A 19 -35.02 -6.67 -14.96
CA ASP A 19 -35.66 -5.40 -14.66
C ASP A 19 -37.19 -5.50 -14.65
N THR A 20 -37.75 -6.19 -15.65
CA THR A 20 -39.18 -6.45 -15.74
C THR A 20 -39.65 -7.29 -14.54
N LEU A 21 -38.89 -8.33 -14.16
CA LEU A 21 -39.24 -9.17 -13.02
C LEU A 21 -39.19 -8.38 -11.71
N LEU A 22 -38.12 -7.61 -11.46
CA LEU A 22 -37.91 -6.83 -10.24
C LEU A 22 -38.90 -5.67 -10.09
N SER A 23 -39.35 -5.09 -11.21
CA SER A 23 -40.36 -4.03 -11.24
C SER A 23 -41.78 -4.54 -10.98
N ASN A 24 -42.06 -5.81 -11.29
CA ASN A 24 -43.35 -6.45 -11.05
C ASN A 24 -43.48 -7.11 -9.66
N PHE A 25 -42.46 -7.04 -8.80
CA PHE A 25 -42.60 -7.51 -7.42
C PHE A 25 -43.49 -6.56 -6.62
N PRO A 26 -44.59 -7.05 -6.01
CA PRO A 26 -45.41 -6.21 -5.14
C PRO A 26 -44.62 -5.83 -3.89
N SER A 27 -44.83 -4.64 -3.33
CA SER A 27 -44.14 -4.17 -2.11
C SER A 27 -44.54 -4.88 -0.81
N SER A 28 -45.21 -6.04 -0.89
CA SER A 28 -45.69 -6.78 0.26
C SER A 28 -44.57 -7.52 1.00
N GLU A 29 -44.70 -7.69 2.32
CA GLU A 29 -43.70 -8.42 3.14
C GLU A 29 -43.48 -9.86 2.68
N ALA A 30 -44.51 -10.52 2.13
CA ALA A 30 -44.42 -11.88 1.61
C ALA A 30 -43.60 -12.00 0.30
N SER A 31 -43.40 -10.90 -0.43
CA SER A 31 -42.65 -10.88 -1.69
C SER A 31 -41.15 -10.68 -1.47
N GLN A 32 -40.78 -10.03 -0.36
CA GLN A 32 -39.40 -9.66 0.00
C GLN A 32 -38.45 -10.88 0.07
N PRO A 33 -38.82 -12.02 0.69
CA PRO A 33 -38.00 -13.23 0.65
C PRO A 33 -37.86 -13.84 -0.74
N LYS A 34 -38.88 -13.73 -1.60
CA LYS A 34 -38.85 -14.24 -2.98
C LYS A 34 -37.92 -13.39 -3.85
N ARG A 35 -37.93 -12.07 -3.64
CA ARG A 35 -37.02 -11.10 -4.26
C ARG A 35 -35.56 -11.42 -3.93
N ARG A 36 -35.24 -11.61 -2.64
CA ARG A 36 -33.90 -12.00 -2.19
C ARG A 36 -33.45 -13.35 -2.77
N LYS A 37 -34.30 -14.37 -2.71
CA LYS A 37 -34.00 -15.69 -3.28
C LYS A 37 -33.74 -15.64 -4.79
N LEU A 38 -34.39 -14.73 -5.52
CA LEU A 38 -34.13 -14.52 -6.94
C LEU A 38 -32.71 -13.95 -7.14
N ALA A 39 -32.33 -12.91 -6.38
CA ALA A 39 -30.98 -12.35 -6.44
C ALA A 39 -29.91 -13.39 -6.08
N GLU A 40 -30.08 -14.13 -4.98
CA GLU A 40 -29.17 -15.22 -4.58
C GLU A 40 -29.05 -16.29 -5.67
N ALA A 41 -30.17 -16.67 -6.31
CA ALA A 41 -30.16 -17.67 -7.38
C ALA A 41 -29.40 -17.16 -8.62
N ILE A 42 -29.59 -15.90 -9.01
CA ILE A 42 -28.86 -15.29 -10.12
C ILE A 42 -27.36 -15.27 -9.82
N LEU A 43 -26.97 -14.83 -8.62
CA LEU A 43 -25.56 -14.80 -8.21
C LEU A 43 -24.95 -16.21 -8.21
N LYS A 44 -25.65 -17.22 -7.70
CA LYS A 44 -25.20 -18.62 -7.76
C LYS A 44 -25.03 -19.13 -9.19
N THR A 45 -25.97 -18.83 -10.08
CA THR A 45 -25.90 -19.31 -11.45
C THR A 45 -24.82 -18.58 -12.25
N LEU A 46 -24.59 -17.29 -11.99
CA LEU A 46 -23.48 -16.54 -12.56
C LEU A 46 -22.11 -17.13 -12.20
N ARG A 47 -21.96 -17.74 -11.01
CA ARG A 47 -20.73 -18.48 -10.64
C ARG A 47 -20.50 -19.70 -11.49
N THR A 48 -21.56 -20.45 -11.77
CA THR A 48 -21.47 -21.73 -12.51
C THR A 48 -21.44 -21.55 -14.03
N THR A 49 -21.81 -20.38 -14.53
CA THR A 49 -21.99 -20.13 -15.96
C THR A 49 -20.88 -19.22 -16.46
N GLN A 50 -20.12 -19.65 -17.47
CA GLN A 50 -19.13 -18.81 -18.16
C GLN A 50 -19.80 -17.73 -19.02
N ALA A 51 -20.51 -16.81 -18.38
CA ALA A 51 -21.10 -15.65 -19.04
C ALA A 51 -20.02 -14.56 -19.26
N PRO A 52 -20.10 -13.75 -20.34
CA PRO A 52 -19.16 -12.65 -20.53
C PRO A 52 -19.24 -11.63 -19.40
N THR A 53 -18.10 -11.11 -18.93
CA THR A 53 -18.00 -10.19 -17.78
C THR A 53 -18.92 -8.97 -17.89
N SER A 54 -19.13 -8.43 -19.10
CA SER A 54 -20.05 -7.31 -19.34
C SER A 54 -21.51 -7.63 -18.96
N HIS A 55 -21.97 -8.85 -19.24
CA HIS A 55 -23.33 -9.29 -18.91
C HIS A 55 -23.48 -9.56 -17.42
N SER A 56 -22.48 -10.22 -16.82
CA SER A 56 -22.43 -10.46 -15.38
C SER A 56 -22.49 -9.14 -14.60
N ASN A 57 -21.70 -8.14 -15.01
CA ASN A 57 -21.69 -6.83 -14.38
C ASN A 57 -23.03 -6.09 -14.53
N ALA A 58 -23.70 -6.19 -15.68
CA ALA A 58 -25.02 -5.59 -15.89
C ALA A 58 -26.09 -6.18 -14.96
N LEU A 59 -26.05 -7.51 -14.75
CA LEU A 59 -26.95 -8.19 -13.81
C LEU A 59 -26.66 -7.81 -12.36
N ILE A 60 -25.37 -7.76 -11.96
CA ILE A 60 -24.95 -7.33 -10.62
C ILE A 60 -25.38 -5.89 -10.37
N THR A 61 -25.15 -4.98 -11.34
CA THR A 61 -25.55 -3.57 -11.26
C THR A 61 -27.05 -3.43 -11.08
N ARG A 62 -27.85 -4.23 -11.81
CA ARG A 62 -29.30 -4.19 -11.66
C ARG A 62 -29.77 -4.70 -10.30
N ILE A 63 -29.11 -5.72 -9.73
CA ILE A 63 -29.35 -6.18 -8.35
C ILE A 63 -29.02 -5.06 -7.36
N ILE A 64 -27.89 -4.38 -7.53
CA ILE A 64 -27.45 -3.26 -6.67
C ILE A 64 -28.46 -2.13 -6.67
N GLN A 65 -28.95 -1.71 -7.84
CA GLN A 65 -30.00 -0.69 -7.98
C GLN A 65 -31.31 -1.07 -7.26
N ASP A 66 -31.51 -2.35 -7.03
CA ASP A 66 -32.70 -2.89 -6.39
C ASP A 66 -32.62 -2.94 -4.87
N LEU A 67 -31.40 -2.92 -4.30
CA LEU A 67 -31.13 -3.08 -2.86
C LEU A 67 -31.93 -2.11 -1.96
N PRO A 68 -32.12 -0.82 -2.31
CA PRO A 68 -32.90 0.09 -1.45
C PRO A 68 -34.36 -0.32 -1.22
N ARG A 69 -34.90 -1.25 -2.03
CA ARG A 69 -36.27 -1.76 -1.91
C ARG A 69 -36.38 -2.97 -0.96
N TYR A 70 -35.26 -3.47 -0.45
CA TYR A 70 -35.22 -4.62 0.44
C TYR A 70 -35.48 -4.19 1.88
N SER A 71 -36.19 -5.02 2.64
CA SER A 71 -36.27 -4.78 4.08
C SER A 71 -34.94 -5.11 4.76
N LYS A 72 -34.66 -4.47 5.90
CA LYS A 72 -33.45 -4.68 6.70
C LYS A 72 -33.15 -6.17 6.95
N LEU A 73 -34.17 -6.96 7.27
CA LEU A 73 -34.04 -8.41 7.48
C LEU A 73 -33.58 -9.16 6.22
N GLN A 74 -34.03 -8.74 5.02
CA GLN A 74 -33.60 -9.38 3.78
C GLN A 74 -32.19 -8.95 3.38
N LEU A 75 -31.82 -7.68 3.60
CA LEU A 75 -30.47 -7.18 3.37
C LEU A 75 -29.45 -7.89 4.28
N SER A 76 -29.73 -8.04 5.58
CA SER A 76 -28.85 -8.80 6.48
C SER A 76 -28.62 -10.24 6.00
N LYS A 77 -29.67 -10.92 5.52
CA LYS A 77 -29.52 -12.29 4.98
C LYS A 77 -28.77 -12.33 3.64
N LEU A 78 -28.86 -11.27 2.83
CA LEU A 78 -28.06 -11.16 1.60
C LEU A 78 -26.58 -10.91 1.92
N ILE A 79 -26.30 -10.13 2.96
CA ILE A 79 -24.94 -9.94 3.48
C ILE A 79 -24.39 -11.28 4.00
N ASP A 80 -25.15 -12.03 4.79
CA ASP A 80 -24.75 -13.37 5.24
C ASP A 80 -24.45 -14.31 4.06
N PHE A 81 -25.23 -14.23 2.97
CA PHE A 81 -24.96 -14.96 1.73
C PHE A 81 -23.62 -14.54 1.09
N CYS A 82 -23.32 -13.23 1.03
CA CYS A 82 -22.05 -12.72 0.53
C CYS A 82 -20.87 -13.15 1.41
N LEU A 83 -21.00 -13.08 2.74
CA LEU A 83 -19.97 -13.52 3.69
C LEU A 83 -19.68 -15.02 3.55
N ASN A 84 -20.70 -15.85 3.34
CA ASN A 84 -20.50 -17.27 3.08
C ASN A 84 -19.77 -17.50 1.75
N SER A 85 -20.06 -16.69 0.74
CA SER A 85 -19.41 -16.80 -0.58
C SER A 85 -17.94 -16.40 -0.51
N LEU A 86 -17.63 -15.34 0.23
CA LEU A 86 -16.25 -14.94 0.51
C LEU A 86 -15.48 -16.06 1.23
N ARG A 87 -16.11 -16.69 2.25
CA ARG A 87 -15.48 -17.76 3.02
C ARG A 87 -15.19 -19.02 2.21
N VAL A 88 -16.07 -19.39 1.27
CA VAL A 88 -15.89 -20.58 0.42
C VAL A 88 -14.96 -20.28 -0.75
N ASN A 89 -14.79 -19.00 -1.09
CA ASN A 89 -14.06 -18.49 -2.25
C ASN A 89 -14.48 -19.16 -3.58
N ASP A 90 -15.80 -19.32 -3.77
CA ASP A 90 -16.40 -19.96 -4.94
C ASP A 90 -16.83 -18.97 -6.05
N ASP A 91 -16.42 -17.70 -5.95
CA ASP A 91 -16.94 -16.61 -6.78
C ASP A 91 -15.82 -15.86 -7.51
N GLU A 92 -15.47 -16.33 -8.71
CA GLU A 92 -14.50 -15.69 -9.60
C GLU A 92 -14.90 -14.25 -10.01
N LEU A 93 -16.21 -13.94 -9.98
CA LEU A 93 -16.72 -12.62 -10.32
C LEU A 93 -16.62 -11.64 -9.15
N PHE A 94 -16.34 -12.14 -7.94
CA PHE A 94 -16.30 -11.36 -6.70
C PHE A 94 -17.52 -10.44 -6.55
N ALA A 95 -18.74 -10.95 -6.84
CA ALA A 95 -19.94 -10.12 -6.85
C ALA A 95 -20.23 -9.49 -5.48
N TRP A 96 -19.78 -10.15 -4.40
CA TRP A 96 -19.81 -9.61 -3.04
C TRP A 96 -19.10 -8.25 -2.92
N ARG A 97 -18.05 -7.99 -3.71
CA ARG A 97 -17.28 -6.74 -3.68
C ARG A 97 -18.12 -5.53 -4.03
N GLU A 98 -19.10 -5.67 -4.91
CA GLU A 98 -19.96 -4.55 -5.34
C GLU A 98 -21.25 -4.48 -4.50
N ILE A 99 -21.73 -5.62 -3.99
CA ILE A 99 -22.97 -5.69 -3.22
C ILE A 99 -22.77 -5.23 -1.77
N LEU A 100 -21.69 -5.69 -1.11
CA LEU A 100 -21.45 -5.42 0.30
C LEU A 100 -21.36 -3.92 0.62
N PRO A 101 -20.61 -3.07 -0.12
CA PRO A 101 -20.52 -1.65 0.19
C PRO A 101 -21.88 -0.96 0.17
N ILE A 102 -22.69 -1.21 -0.86
CA ILE A 102 -24.01 -0.59 -1.02
C ILE A 102 -24.99 -1.12 0.03
N ALA A 103 -24.99 -2.43 0.30
CA ALA A 103 -25.86 -3.03 1.30
C ALA A 103 -25.56 -2.51 2.71
N LEU A 104 -24.28 -2.37 3.07
CA LEU A 104 -23.86 -1.81 4.35
C LEU A 104 -24.18 -0.32 4.46
N GLN A 105 -24.03 0.44 3.37
CA GLN A 105 -24.41 1.85 3.33
C GLN A 105 -25.91 2.05 3.59
N ILE A 106 -26.77 1.22 2.99
CA ILE A 106 -28.22 1.30 3.21
C ILE A 106 -28.57 0.97 4.68
N LEU A 107 -27.93 -0.06 5.25
CA LEU A 107 -28.19 -0.49 6.62
C LEU A 107 -27.60 0.45 7.68
N GLU A 108 -26.63 1.30 7.33
CA GLU A 108 -26.03 2.25 8.25
C GLU A 108 -27.04 3.28 8.78
N GLU A 109 -28.06 3.62 7.99
CA GLU A 109 -29.11 4.59 8.39
C GLU A 109 -30.17 3.98 9.32
N GLU A 110 -30.15 2.67 9.53
CA GLU A 110 -31.14 1.97 10.36
C GLU A 110 -30.86 2.15 11.85
N LYS A 111 -31.91 2.52 12.61
CA LYS A 111 -31.81 2.68 14.07
C LYS A 111 -31.57 1.37 14.80
N TYR A 112 -32.21 0.29 14.34
CA TYR A 112 -32.17 -1.01 15.00
C TYR A 112 -32.24 -2.15 13.97
N ILE A 113 -31.25 -3.04 14.03
CA ILE A 113 -31.14 -4.25 13.23
C ILE A 113 -31.03 -5.42 14.22
N ASN A 114 -31.86 -6.46 14.03
CA ASN A 114 -31.70 -7.69 14.79
C ASN A 114 -30.63 -8.55 14.11
N TYR A 115 -29.47 -8.69 14.75
CA TYR A 115 -28.38 -9.54 14.29
C TYR A 115 -28.07 -10.62 15.32
N ARG A 116 -28.23 -11.88 14.90
CA ARG A 116 -27.98 -13.08 15.73
C ARG A 116 -28.71 -13.07 17.09
N GLY A 117 -29.89 -12.47 17.15
CA GLY A 117 -30.71 -12.41 18.37
C GLY A 117 -30.47 -11.17 19.23
N ASN A 118 -29.53 -10.30 18.86
CA ASN A 118 -29.26 -9.03 19.53
C ASN A 118 -29.71 -7.85 18.67
N GLU A 119 -30.23 -6.80 19.30
CA GLU A 119 -30.52 -5.53 18.62
C GLU A 119 -29.26 -4.67 18.61
N VAL A 120 -28.82 -4.28 17.42
CA VAL A 120 -27.66 -3.42 17.17
C VAL A 120 -28.05 -2.27 16.27
N THR A 121 -27.35 -1.15 16.35
CA THR A 121 -27.52 -0.02 15.42
C THR A 121 -26.92 -0.33 14.05
N GLY A 122 -27.30 0.42 13.02
CA GLY A 122 -26.71 0.32 11.68
C GLY A 122 -25.17 0.42 11.66
N PRO A 123 -24.55 1.42 12.30
CA PRO A 123 -23.10 1.53 12.40
C PRO A 123 -22.44 0.36 13.14
N GLU A 124 -23.02 -0.09 14.26
CA GLU A 124 -22.51 -1.26 14.99
C GLU A 124 -22.60 -2.54 14.14
N PHE A 125 -23.72 -2.73 13.43
CA PHE A 125 -23.86 -3.83 12.49
C PHE A 125 -22.77 -3.78 11.42
N LYS A 126 -22.51 -2.61 10.82
CA LYS A 126 -21.44 -2.44 9.83
C LYS A 126 -20.08 -2.83 10.40
N SER A 127 -19.71 -2.37 11.60
CA SER A 127 -18.45 -2.73 12.24
C SER A 127 -18.36 -4.24 12.52
N LEU A 128 -19.45 -4.88 12.98
CA LEU A 128 -19.49 -6.34 13.17
C LEU A 128 -19.28 -7.11 11.88
N ILE A 129 -19.83 -6.64 10.75
CA ILE A 129 -19.62 -7.27 9.45
C ILE A 129 -18.17 -7.09 8.98
N ILE A 130 -17.59 -5.89 9.12
CA ILE A 130 -16.18 -5.63 8.79
C ILE A 130 -15.26 -6.55 9.61
N GLN A 131 -15.47 -6.61 10.93
CA GLN A 131 -14.74 -7.53 11.81
C GLN A 131 -14.92 -8.98 11.39
N SER A 132 -16.14 -9.38 11.04
CA SER A 132 -16.40 -10.75 10.55
C SER A 132 -15.66 -11.05 9.26
N ILE A 133 -15.46 -10.08 8.37
CA ILE A 133 -14.68 -10.26 7.14
C ILE A 133 -13.20 -10.41 7.47
N CYS A 134 -12.64 -9.53 8.32
CA CYS A 134 -11.22 -9.57 8.71
C CYS A 134 -10.83 -10.78 9.55
N ASN A 135 -11.77 -11.38 10.27
CA ASN A 135 -11.52 -12.60 11.05
C ASN A 135 -11.60 -13.89 10.21
N GLN A 136 -11.92 -13.80 8.91
CA GLN A 136 -11.93 -14.94 8.00
C GLN A 136 -10.54 -15.16 7.37
N PRO A 137 -10.17 -16.42 7.06
CA PRO A 137 -9.01 -16.66 6.23
C PRO A 137 -9.25 -16.10 4.82
N TRP A 138 -8.32 -15.30 4.32
CA TRP A 138 -8.36 -14.76 2.97
C TRP A 138 -7.41 -15.53 2.07
N GLU A 139 -7.86 -15.84 0.85
CA GLU A 139 -6.98 -16.30 -0.21
C GLU A 139 -6.26 -15.12 -0.86
N LEU A 140 -4.99 -15.30 -1.24
CA LEU A 140 -4.12 -14.22 -1.71
C LEU A 140 -4.69 -13.49 -2.93
N GLY A 141 -5.26 -14.22 -3.90
CA GLY A 141 -5.89 -13.65 -5.10
C GLY A 141 -7.11 -12.76 -4.81
N THR A 142 -7.69 -12.82 -3.61
CA THR A 142 -8.84 -11.99 -3.21
C THR A 142 -8.43 -10.66 -2.59
N LEU A 143 -7.18 -10.51 -2.15
CA LEU A 143 -6.72 -9.36 -1.34
C LEU A 143 -6.89 -8.03 -2.06
N THR A 144 -6.52 -7.95 -3.34
CA THR A 144 -6.68 -6.72 -4.14
C THR A 144 -8.16 -6.35 -4.29
N SER A 145 -9.04 -7.34 -4.46
CA SER A 145 -10.49 -7.15 -4.53
C SER A 145 -11.07 -6.70 -3.18
N LEU A 146 -10.59 -7.26 -2.08
CA LEU A 146 -10.96 -6.85 -0.72
C LEU A 146 -10.54 -5.43 -0.43
N ALA A 147 -9.27 -5.07 -0.70
CA ALA A 147 -8.76 -3.72 -0.51
C ALA A 147 -9.56 -2.68 -1.31
N LYS A 148 -9.91 -3.02 -2.56
CA LYS A 148 -10.80 -2.20 -3.39
C LYS A 148 -12.19 -2.06 -2.78
N MET A 149 -12.81 -3.16 -2.32
CA MET A 149 -14.12 -3.14 -1.67
C MET A 149 -14.13 -2.21 -0.46
N PHE A 150 -13.16 -2.38 0.44
CA PHE A 150 -13.08 -1.59 1.66
C PHE A 150 -12.84 -0.11 1.36
N GLY A 151 -12.14 0.22 0.27
CA GLY A 151 -12.01 1.60 -0.22
C GLY A 151 -13.33 2.25 -0.66
N GLU A 152 -14.37 1.45 -0.94
CA GLU A 152 -15.71 1.95 -1.28
C GLU A 152 -16.62 2.05 -0.03
N ILE A 153 -16.19 1.49 1.12
CA ILE A 153 -16.94 1.51 2.38
C ILE A 153 -16.46 2.69 3.24
N ARG A 154 -17.40 3.53 3.70
CA ARG A 154 -17.10 4.55 4.70
C ARG A 154 -16.88 3.89 6.05
N MET A 155 -15.63 3.87 6.52
CA MET A 155 -15.24 3.20 7.77
C MET A 155 -14.87 4.21 8.85
N GLU A 156 -15.14 3.85 10.11
CA GLU A 156 -14.60 4.57 11.26
C GLU A 156 -13.10 4.26 11.44
N LYS A 157 -12.40 5.09 12.22
CA LYS A 157 -10.96 4.97 12.45
C LYS A 157 -10.55 3.58 12.98
N ASN A 158 -11.36 2.98 13.85
CA ASN A 158 -11.08 1.66 14.42
C ASN A 158 -11.21 0.55 13.37
N ASP A 159 -12.30 0.55 12.60
CA ASP A 159 -12.54 -0.40 11.52
C ASP A 159 -11.47 -0.27 10.43
N HIS A 160 -11.12 0.97 10.06
CA HIS A 160 -10.05 1.25 9.11
C HIS A 160 -8.70 0.66 9.57
N GLY A 161 -8.32 0.87 10.83
CA GLY A 161 -7.11 0.31 11.40
C GLY A 161 -7.11 -1.22 11.46
N LEU A 162 -8.27 -1.83 11.69
CA LEU A 162 -8.45 -3.29 11.69
C LEU A 162 -8.29 -3.88 10.28
N VAL A 163 -8.94 -3.29 9.27
CA VAL A 163 -8.80 -3.71 7.87
C VAL A 163 -7.36 -3.55 7.38
N LEU A 164 -6.73 -2.41 7.68
CA LEU A 164 -5.36 -2.14 7.27
C LEU A 164 -4.39 -3.17 7.84
N ARG A 165 -4.50 -3.50 9.13
CA ARG A 165 -3.68 -4.55 9.76
C ARG A 165 -3.91 -5.91 9.11
N ALA A 166 -5.16 -6.31 8.91
CA ALA A 166 -5.46 -7.59 8.29
C ALA A 166 -4.87 -7.73 6.87
N LEU A 167 -4.90 -6.66 6.06
CA LEU A 167 -4.27 -6.64 4.73
C LEU A 167 -2.73 -6.67 4.83
N CYS A 168 -2.17 -5.87 5.74
CA CYS A 168 -0.73 -5.82 5.97
C CYS A 168 -0.15 -7.14 6.52
N ASP A 169 -0.90 -7.86 7.36
CA ASP A 169 -0.49 -9.15 7.91
C ASP A 169 -0.35 -10.22 6.81
N LYS A 170 -1.12 -10.09 5.72
CA LYS A 170 -1.09 -10.99 4.57
C LYS A 170 -0.13 -10.59 3.47
N LEU A 171 0.28 -9.33 3.41
CA LEU A 171 1.23 -8.83 2.40
C LEU A 171 2.52 -9.67 2.28
N PRO A 172 3.15 -10.15 3.38
CA PRO A 172 4.35 -10.98 3.28
C PRO A 172 4.20 -12.30 2.53
N GLU A 173 2.98 -12.81 2.41
CA GLU A 173 2.65 -14.07 1.73
C GLU A 173 2.34 -13.86 0.24
N VAL A 174 2.15 -12.62 -0.22
CA VAL A 174 1.73 -12.28 -1.58
C VAL A 174 2.90 -12.40 -2.55
N ASP A 175 2.63 -12.88 -3.76
CA ASP A 175 3.64 -12.92 -4.82
C ASP A 175 4.04 -11.50 -5.26
N HIS A 176 5.31 -11.31 -5.59
CA HIS A 176 5.87 -10.03 -5.99
C HIS A 176 5.11 -9.34 -7.12
N GLN A 177 4.52 -10.06 -8.07
CA GLN A 177 3.77 -9.48 -9.18
C GLN A 177 2.40 -8.92 -8.73
N GLU A 178 1.83 -9.44 -7.64
CA GLU A 178 0.53 -9.04 -7.11
C GLU A 178 0.64 -7.93 -6.03
N VAL A 179 1.84 -7.68 -5.50
CA VAL A 179 2.06 -6.62 -4.49
C VAL A 179 1.76 -5.21 -5.02
N PRO A 180 2.23 -4.77 -6.20
CA PRO A 180 1.95 -3.41 -6.68
C PRO A 180 0.46 -3.05 -6.76
N PRO A 181 -0.42 -3.86 -7.40
CA PRO A 181 -1.85 -3.53 -7.44
C PRO A 181 -2.49 -3.56 -6.05
N LEU A 182 -2.08 -4.48 -5.16
CA LEU A 182 -2.57 -4.51 -3.78
C LEU A 182 -2.19 -3.22 -3.02
N VAL A 183 -0.91 -2.82 -3.08
CA VAL A 183 -0.43 -1.59 -2.44
C VAL A 183 -1.16 -0.37 -2.98
N HIS A 184 -1.39 -0.30 -4.30
CA HIS A 184 -2.18 0.77 -4.89
C HIS A 184 -3.57 0.87 -4.27
N GLN A 185 -4.28 -0.26 -4.08
CA GLN A 185 -5.59 -0.25 -3.43
C GLN A 185 -5.52 0.11 -1.95
N ILE A 186 -4.53 -0.39 -1.20
CA ILE A 186 -4.33 -0.05 0.22
C ILE A 186 -4.12 1.47 0.39
N LEU A 187 -3.27 2.07 -0.45
CA LEU A 187 -3.01 3.51 -0.42
C LEU A 187 -4.25 4.33 -0.81
N ARG A 188 -5.09 3.81 -1.72
CA ARG A 188 -6.33 4.45 -2.16
C ARG A 188 -7.46 4.36 -1.14
N MET A 189 -7.56 3.24 -0.41
CA MET A 189 -8.58 3.02 0.63
C MET A 189 -8.49 4.04 1.78
N SER A 190 -7.39 4.76 1.89
CA SER A 190 -6.95 5.31 3.14
C SER A 190 -6.79 6.82 3.10
N ASP A 191 -7.83 7.53 3.53
CA ASP A 191 -7.76 8.95 3.89
C ASP A 191 -6.92 9.16 5.17
N THR A 192 -6.80 8.13 6.01
CA THR A 192 -6.05 8.12 7.27
C THR A 192 -5.18 6.85 7.43
N VAL A 193 -4.34 6.52 6.43
CA VAL A 193 -3.37 5.42 6.56
C VAL A 193 -2.48 5.69 7.77
N ASP A 194 -2.26 4.66 8.60
CA ASP A 194 -1.02 4.57 9.35
C ASP A 194 0.12 4.22 8.36
N GLY A 195 0.65 5.24 7.67
CA GLY A 195 1.71 5.03 6.68
C GLY A 195 2.94 4.32 7.26
N ARG A 196 3.15 4.40 8.58
CA ARG A 196 4.23 3.68 9.25
C ARG A 196 4.05 2.17 9.15
N LEU A 197 2.83 1.68 9.32
CA LEU A 197 2.53 0.25 9.21
C LEU A 197 2.80 -0.25 7.79
N VAL A 198 2.25 0.43 6.78
CA VAL A 198 2.40 0.01 5.37
C VAL A 198 3.87 0.03 4.95
N ILE A 199 4.58 1.13 5.20
CA ILE A 199 6.00 1.25 4.83
C ILE A 199 6.86 0.23 5.60
N GLY A 200 6.58 0.01 6.89
CA GLY A 200 7.32 -0.98 7.69
C GLY A 200 7.11 -2.42 7.24
N VAL A 201 5.90 -2.76 6.78
CA VAL A 201 5.61 -4.09 6.22
C VAL A 201 6.29 -4.25 4.86
N LEU A 202 6.23 -3.23 4.00
CA LEU A 202 6.91 -3.24 2.70
C LEU A 202 8.44 -3.31 2.84
N GLN A 203 9.02 -2.61 3.83
CA GLN A 203 10.44 -2.73 4.16
C GLN A 203 10.80 -4.20 4.43
N LYS A 204 10.09 -4.87 5.34
CA LYS A 204 10.35 -6.28 5.67
C LYS A 204 10.16 -7.19 4.46
N TYR A 205 9.11 -6.93 3.67
CA TYR A 205 8.82 -7.66 2.45
C TYR A 205 9.97 -7.60 1.45
N PHE A 206 10.40 -6.39 1.06
CA PHE A 206 11.49 -6.23 0.09
C PHE A 206 12.83 -6.70 0.65
N THR A 207 13.10 -6.52 1.94
CA THR A 207 14.31 -7.08 2.58
C THR A 207 14.35 -8.60 2.41
N SER A 208 13.25 -9.30 2.70
CA SER A 208 13.16 -10.74 2.51
C SER A 208 13.26 -11.17 1.04
N LEU A 209 12.74 -10.38 0.09
CA LEU A 209 12.90 -10.66 -1.33
C LEU A 209 14.37 -10.53 -1.76
N TYR A 210 15.06 -9.46 -1.33
CA TYR A 210 16.46 -9.26 -1.67
C TYR A 210 17.39 -10.31 -1.04
N GLU A 211 17.07 -10.82 0.16
CA GLU A 211 17.81 -11.93 0.80
C GLU A 211 17.65 -13.27 0.07
N LYS A 212 16.56 -13.47 -0.67
CA LYS A 212 16.29 -14.69 -1.45
C LYS A 212 17.02 -14.72 -2.79
N ILE A 213 17.59 -13.60 -3.22
CA ILE A 213 18.34 -13.51 -4.48
C ILE A 213 19.74 -14.08 -4.25
N ASP A 214 20.07 -15.15 -4.96
CA ASP A 214 21.41 -15.71 -4.98
C ASP A 214 22.31 -14.90 -5.93
N PRO A 215 23.36 -14.21 -5.42
CA PRO A 215 24.26 -13.43 -6.26
C PRO A 215 25.14 -14.28 -7.19
N GLU A 216 25.22 -15.61 -7.00
CA GLU A 216 26.08 -16.50 -7.80
C GLU A 216 25.33 -17.27 -8.90
N SER A 217 24.01 -17.15 -9.03
CA SER A 217 23.28 -17.84 -10.09
C SER A 217 23.47 -17.12 -11.44
N PRO A 218 24.01 -17.77 -12.48
CA PRO A 218 24.11 -17.16 -13.80
C PRO A 218 22.71 -16.98 -14.40
N GLU A 219 22.46 -15.83 -15.03
CA GLU A 219 21.27 -15.55 -15.86
C GLU A 219 21.20 -16.54 -17.04
N THR A 220 20.82 -17.77 -16.77
CA THR A 220 20.59 -18.80 -17.79
C THR A 220 19.09 -18.95 -18.02
N VAL A 221 18.75 -19.13 -19.29
CA VAL A 221 17.39 -19.19 -19.85
C VAL A 221 16.51 -20.30 -19.23
N GLU A 222 17.11 -21.21 -18.45
CA GLU A 222 16.42 -22.33 -17.79
C GLU A 222 15.90 -22.01 -16.37
N SER A 223 16.16 -20.81 -15.84
CA SER A 223 15.78 -20.44 -14.47
C SER A 223 14.40 -19.75 -14.37
N ILE A 224 13.35 -20.37 -14.94
CA ILE A 224 11.98 -19.83 -14.92
C ILE A 224 11.37 -19.80 -13.50
N ALA A 225 12.04 -20.42 -12.52
CA ALA A 225 11.55 -20.55 -11.14
C ALA A 225 12.37 -19.78 -10.08
N GLN A 226 13.47 -19.11 -10.46
CA GLN A 226 14.24 -18.30 -9.49
C GLN A 226 13.91 -16.82 -9.66
N LEU A 227 13.59 -16.18 -8.55
CA LEU A 227 13.30 -14.75 -8.46
C LEU A 227 14.50 -13.93 -8.98
N ASN A 228 14.33 -13.19 -10.07
CA ASN A 228 15.40 -12.38 -10.63
C ASN A 228 15.50 -11.02 -9.90
N LEU A 229 16.72 -10.53 -9.66
CA LEU A 229 16.99 -9.19 -9.15
C LEU A 229 16.22 -8.11 -9.90
N LYS A 230 16.14 -8.20 -11.23
CA LYS A 230 15.42 -7.23 -12.05
C LYS A 230 13.92 -7.22 -11.75
N GLU A 231 13.31 -8.37 -11.55
CA GLU A 231 11.86 -8.47 -11.25
C GLU A 231 11.53 -7.85 -9.89
N VAL A 232 12.38 -8.06 -8.89
CA VAL A 232 12.24 -7.42 -7.57
C VAL A 232 12.41 -5.91 -7.69
N GLN A 233 13.40 -5.44 -8.46
CA GLN A 233 13.61 -4.02 -8.69
C GLN A 233 12.44 -3.37 -9.45
N ASP A 234 11.88 -4.01 -10.46
CA ASP A 234 10.74 -3.51 -11.24
C ASP A 234 9.47 -3.47 -10.36
N THR A 235 9.28 -4.50 -9.52
CA THR A 235 8.19 -4.55 -8.53
C THR A 235 8.29 -3.40 -7.52
N GLU A 236 9.46 -3.22 -6.90
CA GLU A 236 9.70 -2.15 -5.95
C GLU A 236 9.54 -0.77 -6.60
N SER A 237 9.98 -0.60 -7.86
CA SER A 237 9.80 0.64 -8.62
C SER A 237 8.32 0.97 -8.82
N THR A 238 7.49 -0.03 -9.12
CA THR A 238 6.05 0.15 -9.31
C THR A 238 5.36 0.49 -7.98
N VAL A 239 5.78 -0.13 -6.88
CA VAL A 239 5.30 0.21 -5.53
C VAL A 239 5.67 1.66 -5.16
N LEU A 240 6.93 2.05 -5.38
CA LEU A 240 7.39 3.43 -5.17
C LEU A 240 6.59 4.42 -6.01
N TYR A 241 6.32 4.10 -7.28
CA TYR A 241 5.45 4.91 -8.14
C TYR A 241 4.07 5.13 -7.51
N HIS A 242 3.40 4.06 -7.03
CA HIS A 242 2.09 4.20 -6.39
C HIS A 242 2.14 5.04 -5.11
N ILE A 243 3.17 4.90 -4.27
CA ILE A 243 3.37 5.74 -3.08
C ILE A 243 3.48 7.21 -3.48
N ARG A 244 4.28 7.52 -4.51
CA ARG A 244 4.42 8.88 -5.01
C ARG A 244 3.10 9.43 -5.57
N GLN A 245 2.35 8.64 -6.34
CA GLN A 245 1.06 9.08 -6.86
C GLN A 245 0.10 9.43 -5.72
N SER A 246 0.05 8.61 -4.67
CA SER A 246 -0.76 8.91 -3.49
C SER A 246 -0.31 10.19 -2.76
N ALA A 247 1.00 10.49 -2.74
CA ALA A 247 1.50 11.75 -2.18
C ALA A 247 1.06 12.97 -3.01
N LEU A 248 1.13 12.87 -4.35
CA LEU A 248 0.72 13.95 -5.27
C LEU A 248 -0.78 14.23 -5.21
N LEU A 249 -1.59 13.20 -4.97
CA LEU A 249 -3.03 13.34 -4.76
C LEU A 249 -3.38 13.90 -3.36
N ASN A 250 -2.38 14.29 -2.55
CA ASN A 250 -2.54 14.85 -1.21
C ASN A 250 -3.32 13.94 -0.24
N HIS A 251 -3.13 12.62 -0.32
CA HIS A 251 -3.67 11.73 0.69
C HIS A 251 -3.04 12.11 2.05
N SER A 252 -3.86 12.56 3.01
CA SER A 252 -3.42 13.09 4.32
C SER A 252 -2.47 12.14 5.06
N SER A 253 -2.64 10.86 4.81
CA SER A 253 -1.85 9.76 5.36
C SER A 253 -0.35 9.84 5.12
N LEU A 254 0.12 10.25 3.94
CA LEU A 254 1.56 10.33 3.65
C LEU A 254 2.20 11.56 4.28
N LYS A 255 1.45 12.66 4.36
CA LYS A 255 1.85 13.85 5.13
C LYS A 255 1.96 13.52 6.62
N ASP A 256 0.99 12.78 7.16
CA ASP A 256 1.00 12.33 8.55
C ASP A 256 2.13 11.32 8.80
N PHE A 257 2.45 10.45 7.84
CA PHE A 257 3.63 9.58 7.90
C PHE A 257 4.93 10.39 8.03
N VAL A 258 5.18 11.36 7.14
CA VAL A 258 6.38 12.22 7.20
C VAL A 258 6.43 12.99 8.53
N LYS A 259 5.28 13.50 9.01
CA LYS A 259 5.18 14.15 10.31
C LYS A 259 5.50 13.21 11.48
N ASN A 260 4.97 11.98 11.44
CA ASN A 260 5.19 10.98 12.48
C ASN A 260 6.64 10.50 12.54
N LEU A 261 7.33 10.43 11.40
CA LEU A 261 8.75 10.08 11.34
C LEU A 261 9.64 11.03 12.14
N LYS A 262 9.26 12.31 12.29
CA LYS A 262 9.98 13.24 13.18
C LYS A 262 10.06 12.75 14.62
N ASN A 263 9.05 12.00 15.07
CA ASN A 263 9.00 11.43 16.42
C ASN A 263 9.76 10.11 16.55
N VAL A 264 10.22 9.53 15.43
CA VAL A 264 10.91 8.23 15.34
C VAL A 264 12.39 8.41 14.94
N THR A 265 12.89 9.64 14.84
CA THR A 265 14.31 9.95 14.55
C THR A 265 15.28 9.37 15.59
N ASN A 266 14.79 9.03 16.78
CA ASN A 266 15.56 8.33 17.81
C ASN A 266 15.80 6.83 17.53
N ALA A 267 15.17 6.28 16.50
CA ALA A 267 15.33 4.91 16.01
C ALA A 267 15.81 4.94 14.55
N PRO A 268 17.10 5.28 14.31
CA PRO A 268 17.63 5.48 12.96
C PRO A 268 17.51 4.23 12.08
N GLU A 269 17.45 3.03 12.66
CA GLU A 269 17.23 1.75 11.98
C GLU A 269 15.89 1.65 11.23
N PHE A 270 14.88 2.45 11.59
CA PHE A 270 13.63 2.48 10.84
C PHE A 270 13.71 3.37 9.59
N ILE A 271 14.56 4.40 9.65
CA ILE A 271 14.69 5.43 8.60
C ILE A 271 15.80 5.04 7.61
N LEU A 272 16.93 4.57 8.13
CA LEU A 272 18.14 4.26 7.38
C LEU A 272 18.13 2.80 6.91
N GLU A 273 17.07 2.45 6.18
CA GLU A 273 16.90 1.17 5.51
C GLU A 273 16.61 1.43 4.03
N PRO A 274 17.05 0.56 3.10
CA PRO A 274 16.99 0.86 1.66
C PRO A 274 15.60 1.29 1.16
N PHE A 275 14.54 0.58 1.56
CA PHE A 275 13.19 0.89 1.11
C PHE A 275 12.60 2.16 1.77
N PRO A 276 12.55 2.32 3.11
CA PRO A 276 12.10 3.57 3.74
C PRO A 276 12.88 4.79 3.28
N MET A 277 14.18 4.67 3.12
CA MET A 277 15.04 5.74 2.61
C MET A 277 14.70 6.08 1.16
N SER A 278 14.48 5.07 0.29
CA SER A 278 14.05 5.31 -1.09
C SER A 278 12.71 6.04 -1.15
N VAL A 279 11.76 5.71 -0.26
CA VAL A 279 10.48 6.42 -0.14
C VAL A 279 10.69 7.89 0.27
N LEU A 280 11.55 8.16 1.25
CA LEU A 280 11.83 9.53 1.68
C LEU A 280 12.49 10.35 0.56
N LEU A 281 13.52 9.80 -0.08
CA LEU A 281 14.20 10.45 -1.19
C LEU A 281 13.27 10.68 -2.38
N LEU A 282 12.34 9.75 -2.65
CA LEU A 282 11.33 9.89 -3.69
C LEU A 282 10.36 11.05 -3.43
N LEU A 283 10.07 11.35 -2.16
CA LEU A 283 9.13 12.39 -1.73
C LEU A 283 9.83 13.71 -1.38
N SER A 284 11.16 13.78 -1.52
CA SER A 284 11.95 14.96 -1.12
C SER A 284 11.68 16.18 -2.00
N ASP A 285 11.07 16.05 -3.16
CA ASP A 285 10.63 17.19 -3.97
C ASP A 285 9.29 17.78 -3.49
N ILE A 286 8.47 17.00 -2.78
CA ILE A 286 7.18 17.44 -2.22
C ILE A 286 7.37 17.98 -0.80
N TYR A 287 8.18 17.31 0.03
CA TYR A 287 8.39 17.66 1.44
C TYR A 287 9.87 17.91 1.79
N THR A 288 10.56 18.69 0.95
CA THR A 288 12.02 18.87 0.94
C THR A 288 12.64 19.10 2.32
N GLU A 289 12.32 20.22 2.97
CA GLU A 289 12.94 20.58 4.25
C GLU A 289 12.67 19.54 5.34
N GLN A 290 11.44 19.02 5.39
CA GLN A 290 11.02 18.10 6.44
C GLN A 290 11.75 16.76 6.32
N ILE A 291 11.86 16.24 5.09
CA ILE A 291 12.50 14.96 4.81
C ILE A 291 14.00 15.03 5.04
N PHE A 292 14.67 16.07 4.54
CA PHE A 292 16.11 16.19 4.72
C PHE A 292 16.48 16.40 6.19
N GLU A 293 15.69 17.15 6.96
CA GLU A 293 15.89 17.25 8.40
C GLU A 293 15.69 15.89 9.10
N ILE A 294 14.67 15.11 8.75
CA ILE A 294 14.46 13.77 9.32
C ILE A 294 15.67 12.86 9.06
N ILE A 295 16.13 12.82 7.81
CA ILE A 295 17.27 11.98 7.40
C ILE A 295 18.54 12.45 8.10
N LYS A 296 18.81 13.75 8.13
CA LYS A 296 19.98 14.33 8.81
C LYS A 296 20.00 13.95 10.29
N HIS A 297 18.88 14.10 11.00
CA HIS A 297 18.79 13.71 12.41
C HIS A 297 19.03 12.20 12.62
N ALA A 298 18.48 11.35 11.75
CA ALA A 298 18.72 9.91 11.81
C ALA A 298 20.20 9.56 11.57
N LEU A 299 20.87 10.24 10.63
CA LEU A 299 22.30 10.07 10.35
C LEU A 299 23.17 10.49 11.54
N VAL A 300 22.93 11.67 12.12
CA VAL A 300 23.63 12.13 13.32
C VAL A 300 23.48 11.10 14.44
N ARG A 301 22.25 10.62 14.65
CA ARG A 301 21.99 9.64 15.70
C ARG A 301 22.74 8.34 15.48
N LYS A 302 22.75 7.83 14.24
CA LYS A 302 23.49 6.61 13.90
C LYS A 302 25.00 6.77 14.10
N ILE A 303 25.56 7.91 13.70
CA ILE A 303 26.98 8.22 13.92
C ILE A 303 27.31 8.19 15.42
N GLN A 304 26.49 8.84 16.26
CA GLN A 304 26.66 8.81 17.72
C GLN A 304 26.58 7.39 18.29
N ASP A 305 25.63 6.59 17.82
CA ASP A 305 25.45 5.22 18.32
C ASP A 305 26.62 4.32 17.88
N ASP A 306 27.17 4.51 16.67
CA ASP A 306 28.38 3.83 16.21
C ASP A 306 29.63 4.23 17.00
N GLU A 307 29.80 5.50 17.34
CA GLU A 307 30.91 5.97 18.18
C GLU A 307 30.82 5.39 19.60
N ARG A 308 29.64 5.42 20.22
CA ARG A 308 29.40 4.81 21.54
C ARG A 308 29.67 3.32 21.54
N ARG A 309 29.27 2.63 20.47
CA ARG A 309 29.53 1.21 20.28
C ARG A 309 31.02 0.91 20.12
N ARG A 310 31.78 1.75 19.42
CA ARG A 310 33.26 1.61 19.35
C ARG A 310 33.90 1.80 20.73
N GLY A 311 33.37 2.72 21.55
CA GLY A 311 33.89 3.05 22.88
C GLY A 311 33.52 2.07 24.01
N SER A 312 32.57 1.14 23.81
CA SER A 312 32.09 0.26 24.90
C SER A 312 31.70 -1.14 24.44
N PHE A 313 32.29 -2.16 25.07
CA PHE A 313 31.96 -3.57 24.83
C PHE A 313 30.54 -3.92 25.31
N TRP A 314 30.08 -3.32 26.40
CA TRP A 314 28.71 -3.51 26.91
C TRP A 314 27.67 -3.00 25.90
N ILE A 315 27.93 -1.84 25.30
CA ILE A 315 27.06 -1.26 24.27
C ILE A 315 27.03 -2.15 23.01
N LYS A 316 28.17 -2.72 22.60
CA LYS A 316 28.22 -3.71 21.51
C LYS A 316 27.34 -4.95 21.75
N THR A 317 27.08 -5.29 23.01
CA THR A 317 26.26 -6.46 23.37
C THR A 317 24.76 -6.12 23.35
N ILE A 318 24.40 -4.85 23.55
CA ILE A 318 23.01 -4.40 23.64
C ILE A 318 22.49 -3.82 22.32
N LEU A 319 23.31 -3.07 21.60
CA LEU A 319 22.94 -2.51 20.29
C LEU A 319 23.35 -3.50 19.19
N PRO A 320 22.39 -4.00 18.38
CA PRO A 320 22.69 -4.84 17.23
C PRO A 320 23.65 -4.14 16.27
N ASP A 321 24.51 -4.91 15.61
CA ASP A 321 25.23 -4.37 14.45
C ASP A 321 24.20 -4.03 13.37
N SER A 322 24.24 -2.80 12.88
CA SER A 322 23.33 -2.31 11.85
C SER A 322 24.12 -1.99 10.59
N LEU A 323 23.46 -2.11 9.43
CA LEU A 323 24.08 -1.90 8.12
C LEU A 323 24.81 -0.55 8.05
N ASP A 324 25.99 -0.51 7.43
CA ASP A 324 26.72 0.75 7.27
C ASP A 324 25.93 1.73 6.39
N VAL A 325 25.92 3.02 6.74
CA VAL A 325 25.21 4.06 5.98
C VAL A 325 25.64 4.06 4.52
N MET A 326 26.94 3.95 4.25
CA MET A 326 27.46 3.97 2.89
C MET A 326 27.13 2.70 2.09
N GLU A 327 26.87 1.59 2.79
CA GLU A 327 26.35 0.37 2.20
C GLU A 327 24.88 0.56 1.80
N ILE A 328 24.04 1.10 2.69
CA ILE A 328 22.63 1.42 2.41
C ILE A 328 22.52 2.37 1.21
N MET A 329 23.27 3.48 1.23
CA MET A 329 23.32 4.43 0.12
C MET A 329 23.83 3.77 -1.16
N GLY A 330 24.78 2.85 -1.04
CA GLY A 330 25.26 2.04 -2.16
C GLY A 330 24.17 1.21 -2.81
N ARG A 331 23.41 0.46 -1.99
CA ARG A 331 22.27 -0.34 -2.45
C ARG A 331 21.22 0.51 -3.13
N ILE A 332 20.90 1.69 -2.57
CA ILE A 332 19.96 2.63 -3.19
C ILE A 332 20.48 3.10 -4.55
N ILE A 333 21.75 3.49 -4.66
CA ILE A 333 22.36 3.93 -5.93
C ILE A 333 22.30 2.80 -6.96
N GLU A 334 22.65 1.57 -6.57
CA GLU A 334 22.70 0.41 -7.46
C GLU A 334 21.29 -0.02 -7.93
N ASN A 335 20.31 0.00 -7.03
CA ASN A 335 18.90 -0.31 -7.34
C ASN A 335 18.17 0.83 -8.07
N SER A 336 18.71 2.05 -8.05
CA SER A 336 18.09 3.18 -8.73
C SER A 336 18.46 3.23 -10.20
N ASN A 337 17.71 2.48 -11.02
CA ASN A 337 17.75 2.50 -12.48
C ASN A 337 16.98 3.72 -13.06
N LYS A 338 16.78 3.76 -14.38
CA LYS A 338 16.12 4.89 -15.08
C LYS A 338 14.74 5.23 -14.51
N ASP A 339 14.01 4.23 -14.03
CA ASP A 339 12.65 4.40 -13.50
C ASP A 339 12.61 5.01 -12.10
N ARG A 340 13.78 5.13 -11.43
CA ARG A 340 13.94 5.74 -10.10
C ARG A 340 14.73 7.05 -10.11
N HIS A 341 14.72 7.79 -11.22
CA HIS A 341 15.46 9.06 -11.35
C HIS A 341 15.15 10.09 -10.24
N LEU A 342 13.93 10.08 -9.70
CA LEU A 342 13.55 10.96 -8.60
C LEU A 342 14.20 10.58 -7.27
N VAL A 343 14.42 9.28 -7.01
CA VAL A 343 15.18 8.82 -5.84
C VAL A 343 16.63 9.26 -5.96
N LEU A 344 17.22 9.15 -7.16
CA LEU A 344 18.58 9.65 -7.42
C LEU A 344 18.68 11.16 -7.24
N LYS A 345 17.68 11.92 -7.74
CA LYS A 345 17.62 13.37 -7.55
C LYS A 345 17.55 13.71 -6.06
N GLY A 346 16.66 13.06 -5.30
CA GLY A 346 16.56 13.27 -3.86
C GLY A 346 17.85 12.94 -3.12
N LEU A 347 18.57 11.90 -3.55
CA LEU A 347 19.86 11.51 -2.98
C LEU A 347 20.97 12.53 -3.30
N LEU A 348 20.98 13.05 -4.52
CA LEU A 348 21.87 14.12 -4.95
C LEU A 348 21.64 15.38 -4.11
N ASP A 349 20.38 15.80 -3.99
CA ASP A 349 19.98 16.98 -3.21
C ASP A 349 20.35 16.80 -1.73
N LEU A 350 20.09 15.62 -1.15
CA LEU A 350 20.51 15.28 0.21
C LEU A 350 22.03 15.38 0.38
N ALA A 351 22.81 14.88 -0.57
CA ALA A 351 24.27 14.91 -0.47
C ALA A 351 24.81 16.35 -0.39
N PHE A 352 24.24 17.27 -1.19
CA PHE A 352 24.57 18.70 -1.09
C PHE A 352 24.11 19.31 0.24
N VAL A 353 22.91 18.98 0.73
CA VAL A 353 22.43 19.42 2.05
C VAL A 353 23.37 18.98 3.16
N LEU A 354 23.86 17.74 3.12
CA LEU A 354 24.83 17.24 4.10
C LEU A 354 26.18 17.95 3.99
N MET A 355 26.66 18.22 2.78
CA MET A 355 27.90 18.96 2.58
C MET A 355 27.82 20.40 3.12
N GLU A 356 26.67 21.05 3.03
CA GLU A 356 26.44 22.40 3.55
C GLU A 356 26.52 22.50 5.09
N THR A 357 26.39 21.38 5.81
CA THR A 357 26.46 21.36 7.28
C THR A 357 27.88 21.53 7.83
N GLY A 358 28.92 21.34 7.02
CA GLY A 358 30.31 21.52 7.41
C GLY A 358 30.68 22.99 7.60
N LYS A 359 30.40 23.56 8.78
CA LYS A 359 30.88 24.90 9.18
C LYS A 359 31.74 24.90 10.44
N ALA A 360 31.69 23.85 11.26
CA ALA A 360 32.43 23.81 12.51
C ALA A 360 33.78 23.09 12.36
N LYS A 361 34.87 23.77 12.76
CA LYS A 361 36.13 23.13 13.10
C LYS A 361 35.87 22.24 14.33
N ASP A 362 35.92 20.94 14.13
CA ASP A 362 35.70 19.82 15.07
C ASP A 362 34.24 19.55 15.48
N GLY A 363 33.72 18.36 15.13
CA GLY A 363 32.43 17.83 15.60
C GLY A 363 31.71 16.87 14.64
N GLU A 364 30.51 16.44 15.05
CA GLU A 364 29.58 15.56 14.32
C GLU A 364 29.18 16.11 12.94
N GLU A 365 29.14 17.44 12.78
CA GLU A 365 28.84 18.13 11.53
C GLU A 365 29.90 17.86 10.44
N ASN A 366 31.14 17.58 10.81
CA ASN A 366 32.19 17.19 9.87
C ASN A 366 31.98 15.77 9.32
N LEU A 367 31.44 14.86 10.16
CA LEU A 367 31.13 13.50 9.74
C LEU A 367 29.93 13.46 8.76
N LEU A 368 28.93 14.32 8.96
CA LEU A 368 27.85 14.48 7.98
C LEU A 368 28.37 15.02 6.65
N HIS A 369 29.27 16.00 6.69
CA HIS A 369 29.92 16.52 5.49
C HIS A 369 30.66 15.41 4.72
N GLU A 370 31.46 14.59 5.41
CA GLU A 370 32.13 13.43 4.79
C GLU A 370 31.15 12.42 4.17
N VAL A 371 30.01 12.17 4.82
CA VAL A 371 28.95 11.30 4.27
C VAL A 371 28.42 11.90 2.96
N GLY A 372 28.13 13.20 2.93
CA GLY A 372 27.71 13.91 1.72
C GLY A 372 28.71 13.76 0.57
N VAL A 373 30.01 13.99 0.85
CA VAL A 373 31.09 13.82 -0.13
C VAL A 373 31.14 12.38 -0.67
N LYS A 374 31.10 11.39 0.23
CA LYS A 374 31.14 9.97 -0.16
C LYS A 374 29.93 9.56 -1.00
N ILE A 375 28.74 10.09 -0.72
CA ILE A 375 27.53 9.87 -1.53
C ILE A 375 27.73 10.43 -2.94
N LEU A 376 28.18 11.68 -3.08
CA LEU A 376 28.45 12.29 -4.40
C LEU A 376 29.48 11.51 -5.20
N GLN A 377 30.61 11.14 -4.57
CA GLN A 377 31.65 10.35 -5.23
C GLN A 377 31.10 9.00 -5.73
N LYS A 378 30.26 8.34 -4.94
CA LYS A 378 29.65 7.05 -5.32
C LYS A 378 28.62 7.23 -6.43
N LEU A 379 27.80 8.28 -6.38
CA LEU A 379 26.84 8.63 -7.43
C LEU A 379 27.54 8.87 -8.77
N VAL A 380 28.56 9.74 -8.81
CA VAL A 380 29.29 10.05 -10.06
C VAL A 380 30.00 8.81 -10.62
N LYS A 381 30.54 7.94 -9.76
CA LYS A 381 31.20 6.69 -10.18
C LYS A 381 30.22 5.68 -10.78
N LYS A 382 29.00 5.58 -10.25
CA LYS A 382 28.03 4.53 -10.63
C LYS A 382 26.99 5.00 -11.65
N ARG A 383 26.72 6.32 -11.74
CA ARG A 383 25.70 6.92 -12.60
C ARG A 383 26.29 8.11 -13.37
N HIS A 384 26.86 7.81 -14.53
CA HIS A 384 27.56 8.80 -15.36
C HIS A 384 26.66 9.97 -15.81
N GLU A 385 25.36 9.72 -16.00
CA GLU A 385 24.37 10.74 -16.35
C GLU A 385 24.23 11.87 -15.31
N VAL A 386 24.56 11.60 -14.03
CA VAL A 386 24.45 12.58 -12.93
C VAL A 386 25.70 13.45 -12.83
N GLY A 387 26.82 13.01 -13.45
CA GLY A 387 28.12 13.69 -13.39
C GLY A 387 28.09 15.17 -13.79
N PRO A 388 27.52 15.53 -14.97
CA PRO A 388 27.43 16.93 -15.40
C PRO A 388 26.67 17.81 -14.41
N THR A 389 25.55 17.32 -13.86
CA THR A 389 24.75 18.05 -12.87
C THR A 389 25.51 18.26 -11.57
N VAL A 390 26.24 17.24 -11.10
CA VAL A 390 27.08 17.36 -9.88
C VAL A 390 28.17 18.41 -10.08
N LEU A 391 28.88 18.36 -11.21
CA LEU A 391 29.95 19.31 -11.52
C LEU A 391 29.42 20.74 -11.65
N GLN A 392 28.27 20.92 -12.30
CA GLN A 392 27.63 22.23 -12.41
C GLN A 392 27.27 22.78 -11.02
N ASN A 393 26.58 21.98 -10.20
CA ASN A 393 26.17 22.40 -8.85
C ASN A 393 27.39 22.72 -7.96
N LEU A 394 28.46 21.92 -8.01
CA LEU A 394 29.70 22.21 -7.29
C LEU A 394 30.33 23.51 -7.78
N THR A 395 30.40 23.71 -9.11
CA THR A 395 30.94 24.93 -9.71
C THR A 395 30.13 26.15 -9.29
N ASP A 396 28.81 26.09 -9.32
CA ASP A 396 27.92 27.17 -8.91
C ASP A 396 28.11 27.49 -7.42
N LYS A 397 28.26 26.47 -6.57
CA LYS A 397 28.51 26.64 -5.12
C LYS A 397 29.91 27.17 -4.82
N ILE A 398 30.92 26.83 -5.63
CA ILE A 398 32.28 27.36 -5.51
C ILE A 398 32.33 28.82 -5.96
N ILE A 399 31.67 29.17 -7.06
CA ILE A 399 31.64 30.53 -7.61
C ILE A 399 30.80 31.47 -6.74
N ALA A 400 29.64 31.00 -6.26
CA ALA A 400 28.75 31.77 -5.38
C ALA A 400 29.18 31.72 -3.90
N GLY A 401 30.06 30.78 -3.53
CA GLY A 401 30.51 30.53 -2.17
C GLY A 401 31.55 31.54 -1.72
N GLY A 402 31.35 32.16 -0.56
CA GLY A 402 32.36 33.02 0.09
C GLY A 402 33.41 32.20 0.84
N THR A 403 33.53 32.37 2.15
CA THR A 403 34.58 31.76 3.00
C THR A 403 34.50 30.23 3.17
N ALA A 404 33.51 29.54 2.60
CA ALA A 404 33.26 28.10 2.79
C ALA A 404 33.60 27.23 1.55
N ILE A 405 34.37 27.76 0.59
CA ILE A 405 34.70 27.07 -0.67
C ILE A 405 35.48 25.76 -0.46
N SER A 406 36.33 25.67 0.57
CA SER A 406 37.21 24.52 0.82
C SER A 406 36.48 23.20 1.05
N HIS A 407 35.17 23.24 1.31
CA HIS A 407 34.33 22.06 1.50
C HIS A 407 33.86 21.43 0.18
N TYR A 408 33.93 22.19 -0.92
CA TYR A 408 33.44 21.77 -2.25
C TYR A 408 34.55 21.49 -3.26
N VAL A 409 35.77 21.94 -2.96
CA VAL A 409 37.01 21.69 -3.74
C VAL A 409 37.62 20.38 -3.28
#